data_AF-A0A3M7R6N4-F1
#
_entry.id   AF-A0A3M7R6N4-F1
#
_cell.length_a   1.000
_cell.length_b   1.000
_cell.length_c   1.000
_cell.angle_alpha   90.00
_cell.angle_beta   90.00
_cell.angle_gamma   90.00
#
_symmetry.space_group_name_H-M   'P 1'
#
loop_
_entity.id
_entity.type
_entity.pdbx_description
1 polymer ?
#
loop_
_entity_poly.entity_id
_entity_poly.type
_entity_poly.pdbx_seq_one_letter_code
_entity_poly.pdbx_strand_id
1 'polypeptide(L)' 'MDRSFTTANGQPLNVIGSYTVSLRIGTNEVKLDVFVAVDLQHDCLIGLDLWEKYKELGINLKKFIVL' A
#
# COMPACT_ATOMS: atom_id res chain seq x y z
N MET A 1 -10.64 -13.48 -11.87
CA MET A 1 -10.63 -12.07 -12.32
C MET A 1 -9.18 -11.65 -12.36
N ASP A 2 -8.63 -11.48 -13.56
CA ASP A 2 -7.31 -10.90 -13.73
C ASP A 2 -7.38 -9.45 -13.27
N ARG A 3 -6.77 -9.15 -12.12
CA ARG A 3 -6.73 -7.78 -11.60
C ARG A 3 -5.66 -7.03 -12.40
N SER A 4 -6.07 -6.10 -13.26
CA SER A 4 -5.15 -5.14 -13.88
C SER A 4 -4.91 -3.98 -12.93
N PHE A 5 -3.64 -3.66 -12.67
CA PHE A 5 -3.24 -2.48 -11.91
C PHE A 5 -2.75 -1.41 -12.88
N THR A 6 -3.12 -0.16 -12.60
CA THR A 6 -2.80 0.97 -13.46
C THR A 6 -2.38 2.15 -12.58
N THR A 7 -1.34 2.85 -12.98
CA THR A 7 -0.90 4.10 -12.36
C THR A 7 -1.91 5.23 -12.61
N ALA A 8 -1.77 6.34 -11.89
CA ALA A 8 -2.65 7.49 -12.04
C ALA A 8 -2.66 8.10 -13.47
N ASN A 9 -1.56 7.97 -14.22
CA ASN A 9 -1.46 8.42 -15.60
C ASN A 9 -1.91 7.38 -16.64
N GLY A 10 -2.51 6.26 -16.21
CA GLY A 10 -3.05 5.25 -17.11
C GLY A 10 -2.04 4.21 -17.61
N GLN A 11 -0.80 4.20 -17.10
CA GLN A 11 0.18 3.17 -17.46
C GLN A 11 -0.08 1.88 -16.68
N PRO A 12 0.00 0.71 -17.32
CA PRO A 12 -0.15 -0.56 -16.62
C PRO A 12 1.00 -0.74 -15.62
N LEU A 13 0.70 -1.28 -14.45
CA LEU A 13 1.66 -1.65 -13.42
C LEU A 13 1.83 -3.17 -13.43
N ASN A 14 3.07 -3.64 -13.58
CA ASN A 14 3.43 -5.05 -13.64
C ASN A 14 3.56 -5.65 -12.24
N VAL A 15 2.41 -6.04 -11.68
CA VAL A 15 2.33 -6.75 -10.40
C VAL A 15 2.70 -8.22 -10.60
N ILE A 16 3.74 -8.67 -9.90
CA ILE A 16 4.30 -10.03 -9.99
C ILE A 16 3.83 -10.95 -8.86
N GLY A 17 3.17 -10.41 -7.84
CA GLY A 17 2.66 -11.21 -6.74
C GLY A 17 2.11 -10.38 -5.58
N SER A 18 1.77 -11.06 -4.50
CA SER A 18 1.33 -10.45 -3.25
C SER A 18 1.99 -11.13 -2.06
N TYR A 19 2.13 -10.39 -0.96
CA TYR A 19 2.74 -10.87 0.28
C TYR A 19 2.07 -10.24 1.50
N THR A 20 1.98 -10.96 2.61
CA THR A 20 1.51 -10.39 3.88
C THR A 20 2.71 -9.89 4.68
N VAL A 21 2.82 -8.56 4.85
CA VAL A 21 3.91 -7.92 5.60
C VAL A 21 3.42 -7.42 6.96
N SER A 22 4.24 -7.58 8.00
CA SER A 22 4.08 -6.88 9.28
C SER A 22 4.76 -5.51 9.17
N LEU A 23 3.98 -4.43 9.20
CA LEU A 23 4.47 -3.06 9.24
C LEU A 23 4.32 -2.50 10.66
N ARG A 24 5.43 -2.05 11.26
CA ARG A 24 5.41 -1.35 12.54
C ARG A 24 5.34 0.16 12.30
N ILE A 25 4.29 0.80 12.81
CA ILE A 25 4.15 2.26 12.81
C ILE A 25 3.99 2.75 14.24
N GLY A 26 4.99 3.48 14.73
CA GLY A 26 5.07 3.84 16.14
C GLY A 26 5.15 2.59 17.03
N THR A 27 4.23 2.48 17.99
CA THR A 27 4.12 1.32 18.90
C THR A 27 3.21 0.21 18.37
N ASN A 28 2.53 0.43 17.24
CA ASN A 28 1.55 -0.49 16.71
C ASN A 28 2.17 -1.33 15.59
N GLU A 29 1.78 -2.60 15.53
CA GLU A 29 2.13 -3.51 14.45
C GLU A 29 0.87 -3.87 13.66
N VAL A 30 0.92 -3.71 12.34
CA VAL A 30 -0.21 -3.96 11.45
C VAL A 30 0.21 -4.95 10.37
N LYS A 31 -0.59 -6.00 10.19
CA LYS A 31 -0.43 -6.94 9.08
C LYS A 31 -1.20 -6.45 7.86
N LEU A 32 -0.51 -6.40 6.73
CA LEU A 32 -0.99 -5.85 5.46
C LEU A 32 -0.72 -6.82 4.33
N ASP A 33 -1.74 -7.11 3.54
CA ASP A 33 -1.58 -7.80 2.27
C ASP A 33 -1.18 -6.76 1.22
N VAL A 34 0.04 -6.88 0.71
CA VAL A 34 0.62 -5.93 -0.25
C VAL A 34 0.81 -6.60 -1.60
N PHE A 35 0.77 -5.80 -2.67
CA PHE A 35 1.18 -6.22 -4.01
C PHE A 35 2.65 -5.85 -4.26
N VAL A 36 3.35 -6.71 -5.00
CA VAL A 36 4.74 -6.49 -5.41
C VAL A 36 4.75 -6.19 -6.91
N ALA A 37 5.25 -5.03 -7.28
CA ALA A 37 5.42 -4.60 -8.68
C ALA A 37 6.90 -4.40 -9.00
N VAL A 38 7.31 -4.72 -10.23
CA VAL A 38 8.73 -4.63 -10.66
C VAL A 38 9.08 -3.30 -11.32
N ASP A 39 8.08 -2.57 -11.75
CA ASP A 39 8.15 -1.32 -12.51
C ASP A 39 7.85 -0.09 -11.65
N LEU A 40 7.82 -0.28 -10.32
CA LEU A 40 7.66 0.81 -9.37
C LEU A 40 8.98 1.57 -9.22
N GLN A 41 8.99 2.86 -9.57
CA GLN A 41 10.15 3.73 -9.34
C GLN A 41 10.41 4.02 -7.85
N HIS A 42 9.39 3.81 -7.01
CA HIS A 42 9.45 4.04 -5.57
C HIS A 42 9.55 2.71 -4.82
N ASP A 43 10.24 2.71 -3.68
CA ASP A 43 10.44 1.50 -2.88
C ASP A 43 9.13 0.98 -2.23
N CYS A 44 8.19 1.87 -1.92
CA CYS A 44 6.91 1.51 -1.30
C CYS A 44 5.84 2.58 -1.53
N LEU A 45 4.64 2.14 -1.92
CA LEU A 45 3.43 2.96 -1.95
C LEU A 45 2.46 2.51 -0.87
N ILE A 46 1.90 3.46 -0.14
CA ILE A 46 0.86 3.22 0.86
C ILE A 46 -0.45 3.81 0.34
N GLY A 47 -1.41 2.93 0.06
CA GLY A 47 -2.73 3.30 -0.43
C GLY A 47 -3.66 3.84 0.66
N LEU A 48 -4.78 4.42 0.20
CA LEU A 48 -5.86 4.93 1.07
C LEU A 48 -6.60 3.81 1.82
N ASP A 49 -6.57 2.59 1.30
CA ASP A 49 -7.08 1.39 1.96
C ASP A 49 -6.42 1.18 3.34
N LEU A 50 -5.13 1.44 3.44
CA LEU A 50 -4.41 1.42 4.69
C LEU A 50 -4.86 2.57 5.63
N TRP A 51 -5.13 3.75 5.08
CA TRP A 51 -5.62 4.90 5.86
C TRP A 51 -6.97 4.64 6.51
N GLU A 52 -7.91 4.04 5.77
CA GLU A 52 -9.23 3.68 6.31
C GLU A 52 -9.10 2.71 7.47
N LYS A 53 -8.27 1.66 7.31
CA LYS A 53 -7.96 0.71 8.38
C LYS A 53 -7.34 1.38 9.60
N TYR A 54 -6.48 2.38 9.41
CA TYR A 54 -5.90 3.14 10.53
C TYR A 54 -6.89 4.04 11.26
N LYS A 55 -7.86 4.61 10.53
CA LYS A 55 -8.93 5.40 11.11
C LYS A 55 -9.81 4.55 12.03
N GLU A 56 -10.08 3.31 11.63
CA GLU A 56 -10.78 2.31 12.46
C GLU A 56 -9.98 1.92 13.71
N LEU A 57 -8.65 1.85 13.60
CA LEU A 57 -7.74 1.54 14.71
C LEU A 57 -7.46 2.74 15.63
N GLY A 58 -8.07 3.91 15.38
CA GLY A 58 -7.85 5.12 16.17
C GLY A 58 -6.44 5.71 16.07
N ILE A 59 -5.66 5.30 15.06
CA ILE A 59 -4.29 5.76 14.86
C ILE A 59 -4.32 7.04 14.04
N ASN A 60 -3.96 8.17 14.66
CA ASN A 60 -3.89 9.46 13.99
C ASN A 60 -2.56 9.60 13.23
N LEU A 61 -2.58 9.20 11.97
CA LEU A 61 -1.47 9.42 11.07
C LEU A 61 -1.57 10.85 10.49
N LYS A 62 -0.56 11.69 10.74
CA LYS A 62 -0.66 13.12 10.42
C LYS A 62 -0.28 13.47 8.98
N LYS A 63 0.61 12.70 8.34
CA LYS A 63 1.14 12.96 6.99
C LYS A 63 1.68 11.68 6.34
N PHE A 64 1.35 11.47 5.07
CA PHE A 64 2.06 10.57 4.14
C PHE A 64 2.18 11.24 2.80
N ILE A 65 3.09 10.73 2.00
CA ILE A 65 3.09 10.94 0.57
C ILE A 65 2.41 9.70 -0.01
N VAL A 66 1.19 9.87 -0.51
CA VAL A 66 0.54 8.91 -1.42
C VAL A 66 0.97 9.35 -2.81
N LEU A 67 1.65 8.47 -3.55
CA LEU A 67 2.09 8.73 -4.93
C LEU A 67 1.10 8.11 -5.91
#